data_AF-A0A8D2DHX0-F1
#
_entry.id   AF-A0A8D2DHX0-F1
#
_cell.length_a   1.000
_cell.length_b   1.000
_cell.length_c   1.000
_cell.angle_alpha   90.00
_cell.angle_beta   90.00
_cell.angle_gamma   90.00
#
_symmetry.space_group_name_H-M   'P 1'
#
loop_
_entity.id
_entity.type
_entity.pdbx_description
1 polymer ?
#
loop_
_entity_poly.entity_id
_entity_poly.type
_entity_poly.pdbx_seq_one_letter_code
_entity_poly.pdbx_strand_id
1 'polypeptide(L)' 'LEQYEMDEIRRLERNQEGEKSVANLEYLKNVLLQFIFLKPGSERERLPPVIDTVLQLSPEEKGKTCYHCSRYAGVKLLG' A
#
# COMPACT_ATOMS: atom_id res chain seq x y z
N LEU A 1 -27.54 16.17 25.90
CA LEU A 1 -28.00 15.69 24.59
C LEU A 1 -26.92 15.94 23.54
N GLU A 2 -26.49 17.18 23.33
CA GLU A 2 -25.39 17.50 22.39
C GLU A 2 -24.08 16.75 22.66
N GLN A 3 -23.67 16.65 23.94
CA GLN A 3 -22.47 15.89 24.31
C GLN A 3 -22.54 14.41 23.91
N TYR A 4 -23.72 13.79 24.03
CA TYR A 4 -23.93 12.39 23.67
C TYR A 4 -23.86 12.19 22.15
N GLU A 5 -24.39 13.13 21.38
CA GLU A 5 -24.30 13.09 19.91
C GLU A 5 -22.86 13.23 19.42
N MET A 6 -22.06 14.12 20.03
CA MET A 6 -20.64 14.29 19.68
C MET A 6 -19.80 13.05 19.99
N ASP A 7 -20.07 12.39 21.13
CA ASP A 7 -19.36 11.17 21.51
C ASP A 7 -19.73 9.99 20.60
N GLU A 8 -20.99 9.92 20.15
CA GLU A 8 -21.43 8.90 19.18
C GLU A 8 -20.84 9.14 17.79
N ILE A 9 -20.75 10.38 17.31
CA ILE A 9 -20.07 10.72 16.04
C ILE A 9 -18.61 10.25 16.07
N ARG A 10 -17.86 10.59 17.13
CA ARG A 10 -16.46 10.18 17.27
C ARG A 10 -16.29 8.66 17.32
N ARG A 11 -17.27 7.95 17.91
CA ARG A 11 -17.26 6.49 17.96
C ARG A 11 -17.50 5.89 16.57
N LEU A 12 -18.46 6.44 15.80
CA LEU A 12 -18.73 6.02 14.44
C LEU A 12 -17.54 6.27 13.51
N GLU A 13 -16.87 7.42 13.62
CA GLU A 13 -15.68 7.75 12.85
C GLU A 13 -14.54 6.74 13.09
N ARG A 14 -14.26 6.39 14.36
CA ARG A 14 -13.24 5.37 14.68
C ARG A 14 -13.60 4.00 14.13
N ASN A 15 -14.87 3.61 14.19
CA ASN A 15 -15.32 2.34 13.64
C ASN A 15 -15.14 2.30 12.11
N GLN A 16 -15.53 3.38 11.41
CA GLN A 16 -15.32 3.50 9.97
C GLN A 16 -13.83 3.48 9.59
N GLU A 17 -12.98 4.13 10.36
CA GLU A 17 -11.53 4.09 10.14
C GLU A 17 -10.95 2.70 10.38
N GLY A 18 -11.48 1.95 11.35
CA GLY A 18 -11.17 0.53 11.56
C GLY A 18 -11.59 -0.35 10.38
N GLU A 19 -12.81 -0.21 9.88
CA GLU A 19 -13.31 -0.95 8.72
C GLU A 19 -12.49 -0.63 7.46
N LYS A 20 -12.17 0.64 7.23
CA LYS A 20 -11.29 1.08 6.13
C LYS A 20 -9.89 0.47 6.24
N SER A 21 -9.36 0.38 7.46
CA SER A 21 -8.06 -0.24 7.72
C SER A 21 -8.07 -1.74 7.39
N VAL A 22 -9.14 -2.45 7.76
CA VAL A 22 -9.32 -3.88 7.42
C VAL A 22 -9.40 -4.08 5.90
N ALA A 23 -10.21 -3.28 5.20
CA ALA A 23 -10.31 -3.34 3.74
C ALA A 23 -8.97 -3.04 3.04
N ASN A 24 -8.23 -2.05 3.54
CA ASN A 24 -6.89 -1.71 3.04
C ASN A 24 -5.88 -2.86 3.24
N LEU A 25 -5.93 -3.57 4.37
CA LEU A 25 -5.06 -4.73 4.61
C LEU A 25 -5.38 -5.90 3.67
N GLU A 26 -6.65 -6.16 3.40
CA GLU A 26 -7.04 -7.19 2.43
C GLU A 26 -6.57 -6.82 1.02
N TYR A 27 -6.72 -5.55 0.64
CA TYR A 27 -6.20 -5.04 -0.62
C TYR A 27 -4.67 -5.15 -0.71
N LEU A 28 -3.96 -4.76 0.36
CA LEU A 28 -2.50 -4.88 0.45
C LEU A 28 -2.05 -6.33 0.27
N LYS A 29 -2.73 -7.29 0.91
CA LYS A 29 -2.45 -8.72 0.76
C LYS A 29 -2.51 -9.12 -0.72
N ASN A 30 -3.53 -8.69 -1.45
CA ASN A 30 -3.67 -8.99 -2.88
C ASN A 30 -2.55 -8.38 -3.71
N VAL A 31 -2.19 -7.12 -3.43
CA VAL A 31 -1.09 -6.41 -4.10
C VAL A 31 0.26 -7.09 -3.83
N LEU A 32 0.52 -7.53 -2.59
CA LEU A 32 1.74 -8.25 -2.22
C LEU A 32 1.81 -9.62 -2.89
N LEU A 33 0.70 -10.36 -2.93
CA LEU A 33 0.62 -11.63 -3.67
C LEU A 33 0.94 -11.42 -5.14
N GLN A 34 0.33 -10.42 -5.80
CA GLN A 34 0.66 -10.06 -7.18
C GLN A 34 2.15 -9.71 -7.32
N PHE A 35 2.72 -8.91 -6.42
CA PHE A 35 4.12 -8.51 -6.49
C PHE A 35 5.09 -9.69 -6.38
N ILE A 36 4.78 -10.69 -5.54
CA ILE A 36 5.61 -11.88 -5.35
C ILE A 36 5.55 -12.80 -6.58
N PHE A 37 4.36 -13.00 -7.16
CA PHE A 37 4.16 -13.94 -8.26
C PHE A 37 4.38 -13.37 -9.66
N LEU A 38 4.29 -12.04 -9.83
CA LEU A 38 4.55 -11.41 -11.13
C LEU A 38 6.04 -11.49 -11.49
N LYS A 39 6.29 -11.89 -12.74
CA LYS A 39 7.63 -11.81 -13.34
C LYS A 39 8.06 -10.34 -13.44
N PRO A 40 9.37 -10.05 -13.40
CA PRO A 40 9.88 -8.70 -13.67
C PRO A 40 9.32 -8.17 -15.01
N GLY A 41 8.71 -6.99 -14.98
CA GLY A 41 8.01 -6.40 -16.13
C GLY A 41 6.97 -5.35 -15.72
N SER A 42 6.25 -4.82 -16.71
CA SER A 42 5.43 -3.61 -16.59
C SER A 42 4.29 -3.66 -15.57
N GLU A 43 3.79 -4.84 -15.22
CA GLU A 43 2.75 -4.99 -14.18
C GLU A 43 3.34 -4.90 -12.78
N ARG A 44 4.49 -5.54 -12.56
CA ARG A 44 5.18 -5.51 -11.26
C ARG A 44 5.74 -4.12 -10.94
N GLU A 45 6.13 -3.35 -11.96
CA GLU A 45 6.61 -1.96 -11.83
C GLU A 45 5.51 -0.98 -11.38
N ARG A 46 4.23 -1.33 -11.55
CA ARG A 46 3.10 -0.48 -11.14
C ARG A 46 2.65 -0.69 -9.70
N LEU A 47 3.10 -1.75 -9.04
CA LEU A 47 2.69 -2.10 -7.68
C LEU A 47 3.39 -1.29 -6.57
N PRO A 48 4.67 -0.85 -6.68
CA PRO A 48 5.32 -0.08 -5.61
C PRO A 48 4.60 1.21 -5.20
N PRO A 49 4.07 2.05 -6.12
CA PRO A 49 3.26 3.21 -5.74
C PRO A 49 1.96 2.85 -5.00
N VAL A 50 1.37 1.70 -5.32
CA VAL A 50 0.17 1.19 -4.66
C VAL A 50 0.49 0.75 -3.23
N ILE A 51 1.59 0.01 -3.04
CA ILE A 51 2.08 -0.40 -1.73
C ILE A 51 2.42 0.83 -0.88
N ASP A 52 3.05 1.85 -1.47
CA ASP A 52 3.35 3.13 -0.81
C ASP A 52 2.10 3.83 -0.29
N THR A 53 1.06 3.91 -1.12
CA THR A 53 -0.21 4.58 -0.76
C THR A 53 -0.94 3.86 0.37
N VAL A 54 -0.96 2.52 0.34
CA VAL A 54 -1.69 1.71 1.32
C VAL A 54 -0.97 1.63 2.66
N LEU A 55 0.37 1.57 2.65
CA LEU A 55 1.19 1.51 3.86
C LEU A 55 1.62 2.88 4.39
N GLN A 56 1.41 3.95 3.61
CA GLN A 56 1.88 5.30 3.93
C GLN A 56 3.38 5.31 4.28
N LEU A 57 4.21 4.77 3.38
CA LEU A 57 5.63 4.56 3.66
C LEU A 57 6.34 5.91 3.95
N SER A 58 7.29 5.87 4.86
CA SER A 58 8.20 6.96 5.12
C SER A 58 9.13 7.22 3.92
N PRO A 59 9.74 8.41 3.80
CA PRO A 59 10.69 8.70 2.72
C PRO A 59 11.87 7.70 2.65
N GLU A 60 12.35 7.20 3.79
CA GLU A 60 13.42 6.19 3.83
C GLU A 60 12.97 4.85 3.20
N GLU A 61 11.75 4.41 3.51
CA GLU A 61 11.16 3.19 2.99
C GLU A 61 10.88 3.28 1.49
N LYS A 62 10.43 4.45 1.01
CA LYS A 62 10.28 4.74 -0.43
C LYS A 62 11.60 4.66 -1.19
N GLY A 63 12.70 5.08 -0.56
CA GLY A 63 14.05 4.94 -1.13
C GLY A 63 14.43 3.48 -1.37
N LYS A 64 14.04 2.58 -0.45
CA LYS A 64 14.29 1.14 -0.55
C LYS A 64 13.46 0.49 -1.67
N THR A 65 12.19 0.87 -1.84
CA THR A 65 11.34 0.34 -2.93
C THR A 65 11.75 0.86 -4.32
N CYS A 66 12.18 2.12 -4.43
CA CYS A 66 12.68 2.70 -5.69
C CYS A 66 13.98 2.04 -6.17
N TYR A 67 14.93 1.81 -5.27
CA TYR A 67 16.23 1.19 -5.58
C TYR A 67 16.08 -0.21 -6.20
N HIS A 68 15.04 -0.95 -5.80
CA HIS A 68 14.77 -2.27 -6.35
C HIS A 68 14.08 -2.24 -7.72
N CYS A 69 13.27 -1.22 -8.02
CA CYS A 69 12.61 -1.10 -9.34
C CYS A 69 13.64 -0.99 -10.48
N SER A 70 14.71 -0.20 -10.28
CA SER A 70 15.82 -0.07 -11.25
C SER A 70 16.63 -1.36 -11.43
N ARG A 71 16.78 -2.16 -10.36
CA ARG A 71 17.50 -3.44 -10.41
C ARG A 71 16.69 -4.53 -11.12
N TYR A 72 15.35 -4.46 -11.08
CA TYR A 72 14.46 -5.37 -11.80
C TYR A 72 14.19 -4.93 -13.25
N ALA A 73 14.29 -3.63 -13.57
CA ALA A 73 14.30 -3.12 -14.93
C ALA A 73 15.62 -3.41 -15.68
N GLY A 74 16.72 -3.62 -14.93
CA GLY A 74 18.09 -3.72 -15.45
C GLY A 74 18.55 -5.10 -15.95
N VAL A 75 17.73 -6.16 -15.96
CA VAL A 75 18.16 -7.48 -16.47
C VAL A 75 18.11 -7.59 -18.01
N LYS A 76 18.10 -6.46 -18.74
CA LYS A 76 18.01 -6.42 -20.21
C LYS A 76 19.04 -5.53 -20.91
N LEU A 77 20.19 -5.24 -20.29
CA LEU A 77 21.30 -4.50 -20.94
C LEU A 77 22.62 -5.28 -21.03
N LEU A 78 22.59 -6.61 -20.95
CA LEU A 78 23.71 -7.47 -21.34
C LEU A 78 23.16 -8.66 -22.12
N GLY A 79 23.14 -8.50 -23.44
CA GLY A 79 22.71 -9.50 -24.42
C GLY A 79 22.80 -8.89 -25.80
#